data_AF-A0A1G6Q6B6-F1
#
_entry.id   AF-A0A1G6Q6B6-F1
#
_cell.length_a   1.000
_cell.length_b   1.000
_cell.length_c   1.000
_cell.angle_alpha   90.00
_cell.angle_beta   90.00
_cell.angle_gamma   90.00
#
_symmetry.space_group_name_H-M   'P 1'
#
loop_
_entity.id
_entity.type
_entity.pdbx_description
1 polymer ?
#
loop_
_entity_poly.entity_id
_entity_poly.type
_entity_poly.pdbx_seq_one_letter_code
_entity_poly.pdbx_strand_id
1 'polypeptide(L)' 'MYRIGNLLNPLPCDQEFPDISTARDAAVEKAAKSKCTPVAIWGDDSIVVALFLAGEEFVPA' A
#
# COMPACT_ATOMS: atom_id res chain seq x y z
N MET A 1 12.90 1.33 -3.23
CA MET A 1 11.92 0.33 -3.74
C MET A 1 10.60 0.52 -2.98
N TYR A 2 9.48 0.03 -3.49
CA TYR A 2 8.17 0.15 -2.81
C TYR A 2 7.61 -1.22 -2.45
N ARG A 3 6.99 -1.34 -1.27
CA ARG A 3 6.29 -2.55 -0.83
C ARG A 3 4.84 -2.25 -0.54
N ILE A 4 3.94 -3.18 -0.87
CA ILE A 4 2.50 -3.01 -0.61
C ILE A 4 2.01 -4.04 0.38
N GLY A 5 1.60 -3.57 1.55
CA GLY A 5 1.24 -4.43 2.67
C GLY A 5 -0.03 -4.02 3.37
N ASN A 6 -0.53 -4.89 4.24
CA ASN A 6 -1.50 -4.48 5.24
C ASN A 6 -0.83 -3.51 6.21
N LEU A 7 -1.41 -2.33 6.44
CA LEU A 7 -0.86 -1.35 7.37
C LEU A 7 -0.73 -1.92 8.80
N LEU A 8 -1.73 -2.69 9.23
CA LEU A 8 -1.82 -3.22 10.60
C LEU A 8 -0.96 -4.48 10.82
N ASN A 9 -0.52 -5.12 9.74
CA ASN A 9 0.32 -6.32 9.80
C ASN A 9 1.25 -6.37 8.58
N PRO A 10 2.31 -5.54 8.55
CA PRO A 10 3.28 -5.54 7.46
C PRO A 10 4.05 -6.86 7.47
N LEU A 11 4.02 -7.59 6.35
CA LEU A 11 4.67 -8.90 6.26
C LEU A 11 6.04 -8.77 5.57
N PRO A 12 7.06 -9.54 6.00
CA PRO A 12 8.38 -9.55 5.34
C PRO A 12 8.34 -9.97 3.87
N CYS A 13 7.25 -10.61 3.42
CA CYS A 13 7.06 -11.12 2.07
C CYS A 13 6.12 -10.25 1.22
N ASP A 14 5.87 -9.01 1.62
CA ASP A 14 5.06 -8.10 0.80
C ASP A 14 5.76 -7.83 -0.54
N GLN A 15 4.98 -7.89 -1.62
CA GLN A 15 5.47 -7.75 -2.99
C GLN A 15 6.18 -6.41 -3.18
N GLU A 16 7.36 -6.47 -3.79
CA GLU A 16 8.19 -5.31 -4.11
C GLU A 16 7.88 -4.78 -5.52
N PHE A 17 7.89 -3.45 -5.65
CA PHE A 17 7.61 -2.72 -6.86
C PHE A 17 8.75 -1.73 -7.14
N PRO A 18 9.17 -1.61 -8.41
CA PRO A 18 10.31 -0.76 -8.77
C PRO A 18 9.98 0.73 -8.73
N ASP A 19 8.70 1.11 -8.89
CA ASP A 19 8.25 2.50 -8.95
C ASP A 19 6.95 2.71 -8.17
N ILE A 20 6.68 3.98 -7.81
CA ILE A 20 5.53 4.34 -6.99
C ILE A 20 4.21 4.24 -7.77
N SER A 21 4.23 4.42 -9.09
CA SER A 21 3.02 4.41 -9.91
C SER A 21 2.45 3.00 -10.01
N THR A 22 3.28 2.01 -10.32
CA THR A 22 2.88 0.59 -10.29
C THR A 22 2.50 0.13 -8.89
N ALA A 23 3.18 0.65 -7.86
CA ALA A 23 2.82 0.36 -6.48
C ALA A 23 1.42 0.92 -6.12
N ARG A 24 1.06 2.10 -6.62
CA ARG A 24 -0.28 2.68 -6.43
C ARG A 24 -1.37 1.86 -7.09
N ASP A 25 -1.20 1.49 -8.35
CA ASP A 25 -2.19 0.68 -9.08
C ASP A 25 -2.46 -0.65 -8.37
N ALA A 26 -1.39 -1.33 -7.95
CA ALA A 26 -1.51 -2.58 -7.19
C ALA A 26 -2.10 -2.38 -5.78
N ALA A 27 -1.83 -1.24 -5.12
CA ALA A 27 -2.39 -0.93 -3.81
C ALA A 27 -3.90 -0.65 -3.89
N VAL A 28 -4.36 0.05 -4.93
CA VAL A 28 -5.78 0.26 -5.23
C VAL A 28 -6.51 -1.07 -5.41
N GLU A 29 -5.97 -1.95 -6.26
CA GLU A 29 -6.56 -3.28 -6.46
C GLU A 29 -6.60 -4.11 -5.17
N LYS A 30 -5.51 -4.11 -4.41
CA LYS A 30 -5.42 -4.86 -3.14
C LYS A 30 -6.39 -4.30 -2.12
N ALA A 31 -6.52 -2.98 -2.01
CA ALA A 31 -7.44 -2.31 -1.09
C ALA A 31 -8.91 -2.57 -1.46
N ALA A 32 -9.26 -2.58 -2.75
CA ALA A 32 -10.61 -2.91 -3.21
C ALA A 32 -11.02 -4.36 -2.87
N LYS A 33 -10.07 -5.30 -2.89
CA LYS A 33 -10.29 -6.71 -2.54
C LYS A 33 -10.25 -6.95 -1.02
N SER A 34 -9.64 -6.04 -0.27
CA SER A 34 -9.41 -6.16 1.17
C SER A 34 -10.58 -5.57 1.94
N LYS A 35 -11.57 -6.40 2.29
CA LYS A 35 -12.82 -6.09 3.03
C LYS A 35 -12.61 -5.25 4.31
N CYS A 36 -12.31 -3.95 4.16
CA CYS A 36 -11.96 -2.97 5.20
C CYS A 36 -10.54 -3.04 5.77
N THR A 37 -9.61 -3.77 5.16
CA THR A 37 -8.20 -3.75 5.63
C THR A 37 -7.46 -2.61 4.94
N PRO A 38 -6.87 -1.67 5.68
CA PRO A 38 -6.06 -0.61 5.09
C PRO A 38 -4.77 -1.17 4.50
N VAL A 39 -4.47 -0.75 3.27
CA VAL A 39 -3.28 -1.15 2.51
C VAL A 39 -2.33 0.02 2.44
N ALA A 40 -1.10 -0.16 2.90
CA ALA A 40 -0.06 0.86 2.87
C ALA A 40 0.97 0.56 1.78
N ILE A 41 1.45 1.63 1.16
CA ILE A 41 2.69 1.60 0.38
C ILE A 41 3.81 2.04 1.30
N TRP A 42 4.80 1.16 1.45
CA TRP A 42 6.02 1.41 2.21
C TRP A 42 7.14 1.77 1.25
N GLY A 43 7.79 2.91 1.47
CA GLY A 43 9.01 3.29 0.78
C GLY A 43 10.25 2.71 1.48
N ASP A 44 11.40 3.26 1.13
CA ASP A 44 12.66 2.95 1.82
C ASP A 44 12.57 3.32 3.31
N ASP A 45 13.34 2.65 4.16
CA ASP A 45 13.33 2.78 5.63
C ASP A 45 11.98 2.49 6.31
N SER A 46 11.07 1.77 5.64
CA SER A 46 9.73 1.43 6.15
C SER A 46 8.87 2.66 6.48
N ILE A 47 9.05 3.74 5.70
CA ILE A 47 8.18 4.91 5.77
C ILE A 47 6.89 4.63 4.99
N VAL A 48 5.72 4.93 5.58
CA VAL A 48 4.44 4.89 4.85
C VAL A 48 4.40 6.07 3.88
N VAL A 49 4.39 5.78 2.59
CA VAL A 49 4.34 6.77 1.49
C VAL A 49 2.91 7.12 1.14
N ALA A 50 2.02 6.12 1.13
CA ALA A 50 0.61 6.30 0.83
C ALA A 50 -0.22 5.23 1.54
N LEU A 51 -1.50 5.53 1.78
CA LEU A 51 -2.44 4.65 2.46
C LEU A 51 -3.72 4.54 1.65
N PHE A 52 -4.27 3.33 1.56
CA PHE A 52 -5.45 3.02 0.78
C PHE A 52 -6.48 2.26 1.63
N LEU A 53 -7.76 2.54 1.41
CA LEU A 53 -8.86 1.78 2.00
C LEU A 53 -9.98 1.64 0.96
N ALA A 54 -10.51 0.43 0.82
CA ALA A 54 -11.61 0.14 -0.12
C ALA A 54 -11.36 0.56 -1.58
N GLY A 55 -10.10 0.70 -2.00
CA GLY A 55 -9.72 1.11 -3.36
C GLY A 55 -9.43 2.60 -3.51
N GLU A 56 -9.52 3.40 -2.44
CA GLU A 56 -9.29 4.85 -2.48
C GLU A 56 -8.03 5.23 -1.69
N GLU A 57 -7.24 6.20 -2.21
CA GLU A 57 -6.08 6.77 -1.51
C GLU A 57 -6.52 7.79 -0.46
N PHE A 58 -5.96 7.71 0.73
CA PHE A 58 -6.13 8.72 1.76
C PHE A 58 -5.23 9.93 1.45
N VAL A 59 -5.85 11.08 1.20
CA VAL A 59 -5.15 12.35 0.96
C VAL A 59 -5.35 13.27 2.17
N PRO A 60 -4.30 13.66 2.91
CA PRO A 60 -4.42 14.62 4.02
C PRO A 60 -4.94 15.96 3.50
N ALA A 61 -5.82 16.60 4.29
CA ALA A 61 -6.36 17.94 4.01
C ALA A 61 -5.37 19.07 4.32
#